data_AF-A0A9W7YIP3-F1
#
_entry.id   AF-A0A9W7YIP3-F1
#
_cell.length_a   1.000
_cell.length_b   1.000
_cell.length_c   1.000
_cell.angle_alpha   90.00
_cell.angle_beta   90.00
_cell.angle_gamma   90.00
#
_symmetry.space_group_name_H-M   'P 1'
#
loop_
_entity.id
_entity.type
_entity.pdbx_description
1 polymer ?
#
loop_
_entity_poly.entity_id
_entity_poly.type
_entity_poly.pdbx_seq_one_letter_code
_entity_poly.pdbx_strand_id
1 'polypeptide(L)'
;MPGGMTKSSVCKYFEKFGLEQMRQNAVLLVALTMEPGARFDSEESAKQWLDTVAQAYANVAGITFAARSHKSAGSASAGPVVAINSEEFNQAQIAQRQLASRTMHALATYLGVVIDHPSTPSDATPDNSNDVWMQEYGPEFSDGIRPIFTSKKARRYDSFWNWARQDVLELYYDIMSQRVTKIDLSMSSHCLRLMNRVTPALIDMLHRIVWCAGRSNSPAHTLALKRGTALVKMCEIGLHAQPVYQFTGQLCAPQLRINGSEAEYFEVGRVGESTVHDFVRAVCCTNGVCAAVDASGNSLDIVLQKLGLLTTETHDKQQRELPPMVHLKSRRADPVSWTYDAQDSAVFTDVLRDMCDNGLTLGNRCALVTGCGRGSIGAEVLKGLLAGGSRVVATTSSYSASTARYFQD
;
A
#
# COMPACT_ATOMS: atom_id res chain seq x y z
N MET A 1 -18.36 61.93 18.03
CA MET A 1 -17.19 62.40 17.24
C MET A 1 -17.64 63.09 15.96
N PRO A 2 -16.97 64.16 15.52
CA PRO A 2 -17.30 64.88 14.28
C PRO A 2 -17.07 64.00 13.04
N GLY A 3 -17.67 64.37 11.91
CA GLY A 3 -17.48 63.65 10.64
C GLY A 3 -16.02 63.65 10.21
N GLY A 4 -15.46 62.47 9.92
CA GLY A 4 -14.05 62.30 9.54
C GLY A 4 -13.10 61.85 10.67
N MET A 5 -13.50 61.99 11.94
CA MET A 5 -12.69 61.52 13.07
C MET A 5 -12.97 60.04 13.37
N THR A 6 -12.22 59.16 12.69
CA THR A 6 -12.32 57.69 12.86
C THR A 6 -11.58 57.19 14.10
N LYS A 7 -11.83 55.94 14.52
CA LYS A 7 -11.09 55.30 15.62
C LYS A 7 -9.57 55.39 15.43
N SER A 8 -9.07 55.21 14.21
CA SER A 8 -7.64 55.32 13.93
C SER A 8 -7.13 56.74 14.07
N SER A 9 -7.92 57.76 13.68
CA SER A 9 -7.59 59.17 13.94
C SER A 9 -7.53 59.49 15.44
N VAL A 10 -8.45 58.93 16.23
CA VAL A 10 -8.46 59.09 17.71
C VAL A 10 -7.25 58.38 18.35
N CYS A 11 -6.94 57.15 17.93
CA CYS A 11 -5.75 56.42 18.38
C CYS A 11 -4.46 57.17 18.06
N LYS A 12 -4.32 57.70 16.83
CA LYS A 12 -3.20 58.57 16.44
C LYS A 12 -3.13 59.85 17.30
N TYR A 13 -4.26 60.44 17.65
CA TYR A 13 -4.27 61.59 18.55
C TYR A 13 -3.71 61.24 19.93
N PHE A 14 -4.02 60.04 20.45
CA PHE A 14 -3.48 59.57 21.73
C PHE A 14 -1.98 59.28 21.71
N GLU A 15 -1.35 59.08 20.55
CA GLU A 15 0.11 58.97 20.42
C GLU A 15 0.82 60.27 20.88
N LYS A 16 0.15 61.43 20.81
CA LYS A 16 0.65 62.70 21.38
C LYS A 16 0.96 62.59 22.88
N PHE A 17 0.21 61.76 23.60
CA PHE A 17 0.40 61.49 25.03
C PHE A 17 1.37 60.32 25.30
N GLY A 18 2.00 59.76 24.26
CA GLY A 18 2.91 58.61 24.37
C GLY A 18 2.20 57.28 24.67
N LEU A 19 0.90 57.19 24.40
CA LEU A 19 0.11 56.01 24.70
C LEU A 19 0.22 54.98 23.57
N GLU A 20 0.71 53.78 23.87
CA GLU A 20 0.72 52.64 22.94
C GLU A 20 -0.65 51.95 22.82
N GLN A 21 -0.82 51.08 21.82
CA GLN A 21 -2.10 50.49 21.42
C GLN A 21 -2.93 49.86 22.56
N MET A 22 -2.29 49.17 23.51
CA MET A 22 -2.98 48.60 24.67
C MET A 22 -3.50 49.67 25.65
N ARG A 23 -2.75 50.75 25.85
CA ARG A 23 -3.18 51.88 26.72
C ARG A 23 -4.20 52.77 26.02
N GLN A 24 -4.11 52.93 24.69
CA GLN A 24 -5.13 53.60 23.89
C GLN A 24 -6.49 52.92 24.04
N ASN A 25 -6.53 51.57 24.03
CA ASN A 25 -7.77 50.82 24.29
C ASN A 25 -8.31 51.07 25.70
N ALA A 26 -7.44 51.11 26.72
CA ALA A 26 -7.85 51.40 28.09
C ALA A 26 -8.41 52.83 28.25
N VAL A 27 -7.81 53.82 27.58
CA VAL A 27 -8.33 55.20 27.56
C VAL A 27 -9.67 55.27 26.84
N LEU A 28 -9.85 54.51 25.75
CA LEU A 28 -11.15 54.40 25.07
C LEU A 28 -12.22 53.74 25.94
N LEU A 29 -11.86 52.81 26.84
CA LEU A 29 -12.78 52.27 27.83
C LEU A 29 -13.20 53.32 28.87
N VAL A 30 -12.29 54.19 29.30
CA VAL A 30 -12.63 55.35 30.16
C VAL A 30 -13.46 56.38 29.38
N ALA A 31 -13.21 56.54 28.08
CA ALA A 31 -14.02 57.40 27.21
C ALA A 31 -15.48 56.94 27.17
N LEU A 32 -15.71 55.62 27.21
CA LEU A 32 -17.04 55.02 27.27
C LEU A 32 -17.79 55.40 28.54
N THR A 33 -17.10 55.58 29.67
CA THR A 33 -17.74 55.97 30.94
C THR A 33 -17.98 57.48 31.04
N MET A 34 -17.44 58.27 30.11
CA MET A 34 -17.59 59.73 30.03
C MET A 34 -18.23 60.16 28.70
N GLU A 35 -19.19 59.38 28.21
CA GLU A 35 -19.83 59.60 26.91
C GLU A 35 -20.46 61.00 26.80
N PRO A 36 -20.17 61.76 25.73
CA PRO A 36 -20.76 63.07 25.53
C PRO A 36 -22.23 62.92 25.13
N GLY A 37 -23.13 63.70 25.75
CA GLY A 37 -24.57 63.63 25.50
C GLY A 37 -25.02 64.04 24.08
N ALA A 38 -24.13 64.65 23.29
CA ALA A 38 -24.36 64.98 21.89
C ALA A 38 -23.07 64.85 21.07
N ARG A 39 -23.23 64.75 19.75
CA ARG A 39 -22.10 64.73 18.82
C ARG A 39 -21.39 66.09 18.84
N PHE A 40 -20.06 66.09 18.94
CA PHE A 40 -19.25 67.30 18.77
C PHE A 40 -19.35 67.89 17.36
N ASP A 41 -19.47 69.20 17.28
CA ASP A 41 -19.60 69.96 16.01
C ASP A 41 -18.24 70.21 15.33
N SER A 42 -17.15 70.24 16.09
CA SER A 42 -15.79 70.51 15.59
C SER A 42 -14.77 69.48 16.04
N GLU A 43 -13.68 69.33 15.28
CA GLU A 43 -12.56 68.45 15.68
C GLU A 43 -11.84 68.97 16.92
N GLU A 44 -11.80 70.28 17.13
CA GLU A 44 -11.17 70.92 18.29
C GLU A 44 -11.90 70.61 19.59
N SER A 45 -13.24 70.71 19.61
CA SER A 45 -14.05 70.35 20.78
C SER A 45 -13.93 68.86 21.12
N ALA A 46 -13.84 68.00 20.11
CA ALA A 46 -13.61 66.57 20.31
C ALA A 46 -12.21 66.27 20.89
N LYS A 47 -11.16 66.97 20.43
CA LYS A 47 -9.79 66.84 20.96
C LYS A 47 -9.70 67.30 22.41
N GLN A 48 -10.34 68.42 22.76
CA GLN A 48 -10.41 68.90 24.15
C GLN A 48 -11.09 67.88 25.07
N TRP A 49 -12.18 67.26 24.61
CA TRP A 49 -12.82 66.18 25.38
C TRP A 49 -11.90 64.95 25.50
N LEU A 50 -11.20 64.53 24.44
CA LEU A 50 -10.21 63.46 24.52
C LEU A 50 -9.06 63.76 25.49
N ASP A 51 -8.66 65.03 25.62
CA ASP A 51 -7.66 65.45 26.61
C ASP A 51 -8.20 65.26 28.04
N THR A 52 -9.49 65.57 28.30
CA THR A 52 -10.12 65.32 29.60
C THR A 52 -10.21 63.82 29.93
N VAL A 53 -10.52 62.99 28.93
CA VAL A 53 -10.57 61.53 29.07
C VAL A 53 -9.17 60.96 29.33
N ALA A 54 -8.15 61.46 28.64
CA ALA A 54 -6.77 61.05 28.87
C ALA A 54 -6.35 61.36 30.31
N GLN A 55 -6.69 62.55 30.83
CA GLN A 55 -6.43 62.92 32.23
C GLN A 55 -7.21 62.05 33.22
N ALA A 56 -8.48 61.73 32.94
CA ALA A 56 -9.25 60.80 33.77
C ALA A 56 -8.61 59.40 33.81
N TYR A 57 -8.15 58.90 32.67
CA TYR A 57 -7.37 57.66 32.61
C TYR A 57 -6.05 57.77 33.39
N ALA A 58 -5.35 58.90 33.29
CA ALA A 58 -4.10 59.12 34.02
C ALA A 58 -4.28 59.01 35.53
N ASN A 59 -5.38 59.55 36.05
CA ASN A 59 -5.76 59.45 37.46
C ASN A 59 -6.07 58.00 37.86
N VAL A 60 -6.81 57.26 37.02
CA VAL A 60 -7.16 55.84 37.28
C VAL A 60 -5.93 54.94 37.22
N ALA A 61 -5.01 55.19 36.29
CA ALA A 61 -3.82 54.38 36.06
C ALA A 61 -2.59 54.84 36.86
N GLY A 62 -2.67 55.94 37.60
CA GLY A 62 -1.56 56.51 38.38
C GLY A 62 -0.38 56.99 37.53
N ILE A 63 -0.61 57.38 36.28
CA ILE A 63 0.44 57.86 35.36
C ILE A 63 0.38 59.39 35.24
N THR A 64 1.52 60.02 35.00
CA THR A 64 1.61 61.47 34.74
C THR A 64 2.10 61.69 33.30
N PHE A 65 1.35 62.45 32.51
CA PHE A 65 1.80 62.85 31.18
C PHE A 65 2.87 63.94 31.30
N ALA A 66 4.00 63.77 30.63
CA ALA A 66 5.01 64.81 30.57
C ALA A 66 4.51 65.96 29.68
N ALA A 67 4.34 67.15 30.25
CA ALA A 67 4.08 68.35 29.47
C ALA A 67 5.33 68.66 28.63
N ARG A 68 5.24 68.52 27.30
CA ARG A 68 6.27 69.03 26.40
C ARG A 68 6.26 70.55 26.49
N SER A 69 7.14 71.12 27.30
CA SER A 69 7.40 72.55 27.35
C SER A 69 7.96 73.00 26.00
N HIS A 70 7.28 73.94 25.35
CA HIS A 70 7.81 74.68 24.22
C HIS A 70 9.01 75.49 24.73
N LYS A 71 10.23 75.01 24.48
CA LYS A 71 11.40 75.89 24.51
C LYS A 71 11.27 76.82 23.30
N SER A 72 11.02 78.10 23.55
CA SER A 72 11.23 79.18 22.59
C SER A 72 12.72 79.25 22.26
N ALA A 73 13.13 78.55 21.20
CA ALA A 73 14.47 78.72 20.63
C ALA A 73 14.49 80.04 19.86
N GLY A 74 15.44 80.90 20.24
CA GLY A 74 15.57 82.26 19.77
C GLY A 74 15.74 82.41 18.27
N SER A 75 15.28 83.57 17.80
CA SER A 75 15.52 84.11 16.46
C SER A 75 17.01 84.13 16.14
N ALA A 76 17.42 83.34 15.14
CA ALA A 76 18.63 83.56 14.38
C ALA A 76 18.26 83.59 12.89
N SER A 77 18.44 84.76 12.29
CA SER A 77 18.25 85.06 10.88
C SER A 77 19.26 84.32 10.00
N ALA A 78 18.80 83.48 9.08
CA ALA A 78 19.58 83.03 7.92
C ALA A 78 18.67 82.50 6.78
N GLY A 79 18.48 83.32 5.74
CA GLY A 79 18.08 82.94 4.36
C GLY A 79 16.72 82.25 4.13
N PRO A 80 16.03 82.50 2.99
CA PRO A 80 14.80 81.78 2.67
C PRO A 80 15.16 80.39 2.13
N VAL A 81 15.44 79.45 3.03
CA VAL A 81 15.28 78.03 2.71
C VAL A 81 13.81 77.73 2.99
N VAL A 82 13.04 77.46 1.93
CA VAL A 82 11.65 77.00 2.05
C VAL A 82 11.68 75.65 2.76
N ALA A 83 11.63 75.66 4.09
CA ALA A 83 11.43 74.48 4.89
C ALA A 83 10.00 74.02 4.64
N ILE A 84 9.84 73.08 3.69
CA ILE A 84 8.55 72.44 3.44
C ILE A 84 8.15 71.73 4.74
N ASN A 85 7.01 72.13 5.30
CA ASN A 85 6.45 71.52 6.51
C ASN A 85 6.10 70.04 6.19
N SER A 86 6.85 69.09 6.76
CA SER A 86 6.73 67.66 6.44
C SER A 86 5.31 67.10 6.63
N GLU A 87 4.53 67.69 7.54
CA GLU A 87 3.12 67.34 7.74
C GLU A 87 2.24 67.78 6.57
N GLU A 88 2.40 69.01 6.09
CA GLU A 88 1.66 69.54 4.94
C GLU A 88 2.00 68.78 3.65
N PHE A 89 3.26 68.36 3.48
CA PHE A 89 3.68 67.54 2.36
C PHE A 89 3.01 66.15 2.37
N ASN A 90 2.94 65.49 3.52
CA ASN A 90 2.27 64.19 3.65
C ASN A 90 0.75 64.33 3.39
N GLN A 91 0.13 65.40 3.88
CA GLN A 91 -1.28 65.70 3.60
C GLN A 91 -1.52 65.93 2.10
N ALA A 92 -0.65 66.68 1.44
CA ALA A 92 -0.71 66.88 -0.02
C ALA A 92 -0.55 65.56 -0.78
N GLN A 93 0.37 64.68 -0.36
CA GLN A 93 0.57 63.36 -0.96
C GLN A 93 -0.66 62.46 -0.76
N ILE A 94 -1.29 62.50 0.43
CA ILE A 94 -2.54 61.77 0.70
C ILE A 94 -3.67 62.30 -0.19
N ALA A 95 -3.82 63.62 -0.33
CA ALA A 95 -4.83 64.22 -1.19
C ALA A 95 -4.63 63.83 -2.66
N GLN A 96 -3.38 63.81 -3.14
CA GLN A 96 -3.05 63.35 -4.49
C GLN A 96 -3.40 61.87 -4.69
N ARG A 97 -3.08 61.00 -3.72
CA ARG A 97 -3.45 59.57 -3.76
C ARG A 97 -4.97 59.36 -3.73
N GLN A 98 -5.70 60.15 -2.95
CA GLN A 98 -7.17 60.11 -2.91
C GLN A 98 -7.78 60.50 -4.24
N LEU A 99 -7.24 61.54 -4.90
CA LEU A 99 -7.68 61.93 -6.24
C LEU A 99 -7.43 60.81 -7.25
N ALA A 100 -6.24 60.19 -7.22
CA ALA A 100 -5.90 59.07 -8.09
C ALA A 100 -6.81 57.84 -7.87
N SER A 101 -7.14 57.51 -6.62
CA SER A 101 -8.08 56.43 -6.30
C SER A 101 -9.48 56.72 -6.86
N ARG A 102 -9.98 57.96 -6.69
CA ARG A 102 -11.30 58.36 -7.22
C ARG A 102 -11.36 58.31 -8.74
N THR A 103 -10.32 58.77 -9.44
CA THR A 103 -10.27 58.69 -10.91
C THR A 103 -10.21 57.25 -11.39
N MET A 104 -9.46 56.39 -10.70
CA MET A 104 -9.39 54.96 -11.00
C MET A 104 -10.75 54.27 -10.85
N HIS A 105 -11.46 54.50 -9.74
CA HIS A 105 -12.81 53.95 -9.55
C HIS A 105 -13.81 54.49 -10.58
N ALA A 106 -13.75 55.78 -10.93
CA ALA A 106 -14.62 56.37 -11.95
C ALA A 106 -14.40 55.74 -13.34
N LEU A 107 -13.12 55.54 -13.73
CA LEU A 107 -12.77 54.88 -14.99
C LEU A 107 -13.19 53.42 -15.00
N ALA A 108 -12.98 52.68 -13.92
CA ALA A 108 -13.40 51.29 -13.85
C ALA A 108 -14.91 51.11 -13.85
N THR A 109 -15.65 52.03 -13.23
CA THR A 109 -17.12 52.07 -13.33
C THR A 109 -17.57 52.32 -14.78
N TYR A 110 -16.88 53.22 -15.50
CA TYR A 110 -17.15 53.48 -16.91
C TYR A 110 -16.84 52.26 -17.81
N LEU A 111 -15.77 51.53 -17.52
CA LEU A 111 -15.32 50.36 -18.28
C LEU A 111 -16.01 49.05 -17.85
N GLY A 112 -16.83 49.06 -16.78
CA GLY A 112 -17.48 47.87 -16.23
C GLY A 112 -16.53 46.88 -15.56
N VAL A 113 -15.35 47.32 -15.13
CA VAL A 113 -14.34 46.48 -14.45
C VAL A 113 -14.54 46.57 -12.94
N VAL A 114 -14.69 45.42 -12.27
CA VAL A 114 -14.73 45.36 -10.80
C VAL A 114 -13.30 45.36 -10.28
N ILE A 115 -12.85 46.46 -9.66
CA ILE A 115 -11.51 46.56 -9.04
C ILE A 115 -11.51 45.90 -7.65
N ASP A 116 -12.59 46.09 -6.89
CA ASP A 116 -12.71 45.57 -5.53
C ASP A 116 -13.25 44.16 -5.57
N HIS A 117 -12.36 43.17 -5.70
CA HIS A 117 -12.71 41.80 -5.33
C HIS A 117 -12.79 41.76 -3.81
N PRO A 118 -13.96 41.51 -3.19
CA PRO A 118 -13.98 41.17 -1.79
C PRO A 118 -13.08 39.95 -1.65
N SER A 119 -12.04 40.03 -0.83
CA SER A 119 -11.32 38.85 -0.37
C SER A 119 -12.34 38.02 0.42
N THR A 120 -13.13 37.21 -0.28
CA THR A 120 -13.95 36.20 0.35
C THR A 120 -13.00 35.36 1.17
N PRO A 121 -13.15 35.28 2.51
CA PRO A 121 -12.41 34.32 3.30
C PRO A 121 -13.03 32.94 3.03
N SER A 122 -12.92 32.44 1.81
CA SER A 122 -13.49 31.16 1.39
C SER A 122 -12.64 29.97 1.81
N ASP A 123 -11.45 30.18 2.37
CA ASP A 123 -10.52 29.11 2.78
C ASP A 123 -10.33 29.00 4.30
N ALA A 124 -11.09 29.74 5.11
CA ALA A 124 -10.89 29.80 6.56
C ALA A 124 -11.99 29.11 7.40
N THR A 125 -12.90 28.36 6.78
CA THR A 125 -13.64 27.33 7.52
C THR A 125 -12.82 26.04 7.40
N PRO A 126 -12.06 25.62 8.43
CA PRO A 126 -11.57 24.25 8.46
C PRO A 126 -12.79 23.36 8.27
N ASP A 127 -12.73 22.48 7.29
CA ASP A 127 -13.81 21.59 6.92
C ASP A 127 -14.03 20.60 8.08
N ASN A 128 -14.78 21.03 9.11
CA ASN A 128 -15.05 20.30 10.35
C ASN A 128 -15.51 18.86 10.08
N SER A 129 -16.07 18.61 8.90
CA SER A 129 -16.45 17.27 8.46
C SER A 129 -15.26 16.32 8.47
N ASN A 130 -14.12 16.71 7.89
CA ASN A 130 -12.91 15.88 7.82
C ASN A 130 -12.31 15.65 9.21
N ASP A 131 -12.39 16.64 10.10
CA ASP A 131 -11.90 16.53 11.46
C ASP A 131 -12.74 15.54 12.28
N VAL A 132 -14.07 15.53 12.11
CA VAL A 132 -14.96 14.55 12.75
C VAL A 132 -14.65 13.13 12.26
N TRP A 133 -14.45 12.93 10.94
CA TRP A 133 -14.09 11.62 10.39
C TRP A 133 -12.75 11.11 10.91
N MET A 134 -11.74 11.98 10.99
CA MET A 134 -10.43 11.63 11.54
C MET A 134 -10.48 11.36 13.04
N GLN A 135 -11.34 12.06 13.78
CA GLN A 135 -11.54 11.83 15.21
C GLN A 135 -12.20 10.47 15.50
N GLU A 136 -13.20 10.09 14.71
CA GLU A 136 -13.95 8.84 14.92
C GLU A 136 -13.16 7.59 14.50
N TYR A 137 -12.53 7.62 13.32
CA TYR A 137 -11.90 6.42 12.74
C TYR A 137 -10.37 6.42 12.82
N GLY A 138 -9.76 7.56 13.12
CA GLY A 138 -8.32 7.74 13.12
C GLY A 138 -7.73 7.89 11.71
N PRO A 139 -6.46 8.33 11.64
CA PRO A 139 -5.77 8.55 10.37
C PRO A 139 -5.45 7.25 9.62
N GLU A 140 -5.12 6.16 10.31
CA GLU A 140 -4.74 4.89 9.68
C GLU A 140 -5.88 4.27 8.87
N PHE A 141 -7.10 4.27 9.42
CA PHE A 141 -8.27 3.78 8.70
C PHE A 141 -8.60 4.67 7.51
N SER A 142 -8.60 5.99 7.73
CA SER A 142 -8.91 6.99 6.70
C SER A 142 -7.95 6.92 5.51
N ASP A 143 -6.66 6.71 5.77
CA ASP A 143 -5.66 6.49 4.72
C ASP A 143 -5.79 5.10 4.08
N GLY A 144 -6.13 4.07 4.87
CA GLY A 144 -6.26 2.68 4.43
C GLY A 144 -7.46 2.41 3.50
N ILE A 145 -8.55 3.16 3.64
CA ILE A 145 -9.74 3.02 2.77
C ILE A 145 -9.63 3.77 1.44
N ARG A 146 -8.54 4.50 1.20
CA ARG A 146 -8.36 5.26 -0.04
C ARG A 146 -8.34 4.30 -1.25
N PRO A 147 -9.13 4.57 -2.30
CA PRO A 147 -9.20 3.68 -3.45
C PRO A 147 -7.89 3.76 -4.26
N ILE A 148 -7.23 2.62 -4.43
CA ILE A 148 -5.98 2.50 -5.20
C ILE A 148 -6.18 1.95 -6.62
N PHE A 149 -7.34 1.37 -6.92
CA PHE A 149 -7.62 0.73 -8.20
C PHE A 149 -7.76 1.74 -9.33
N THR A 150 -7.15 1.45 -10.49
CA THR A 150 -7.32 2.24 -11.71
C THR A 150 -7.25 1.31 -12.90
N SER A 151 -8.26 1.31 -13.77
CA SER A 151 -8.34 0.43 -14.95
C SER A 151 -7.11 0.55 -15.87
N LYS A 152 -6.59 1.77 -16.04
CA LYS A 152 -5.38 2.06 -16.85
C LYS A 152 -4.09 1.43 -16.32
N LYS A 153 -4.04 1.00 -15.04
CA LYS A 153 -2.88 0.34 -14.44
C LYS A 153 -2.91 -1.19 -14.58
N ALA A 154 -3.99 -1.76 -15.13
CA ALA A 154 -4.11 -3.20 -15.35
C ALA A 154 -3.06 -3.67 -16.37
N ARG A 155 -2.22 -4.63 -15.97
CA ARG A 155 -1.24 -5.29 -16.84
C ARG A 155 -1.82 -6.62 -17.31
N ARG A 156 -1.63 -6.93 -18.60
CA ARG A 156 -2.10 -8.17 -19.21
C ARG A 156 -0.87 -8.95 -19.70
N TYR A 157 -0.75 -10.19 -19.23
CA TYR A 157 0.30 -11.12 -19.64
C TYR A 157 -0.35 -12.29 -20.37
N ASP A 158 -0.20 -12.35 -21.69
CA ASP A 158 -0.83 -13.37 -22.54
C ASP A 158 0.11 -13.95 -23.63
N SER A 159 1.35 -13.48 -23.70
CA SER A 159 2.36 -13.90 -24.70
C SER A 159 3.06 -15.23 -24.35
N PHE A 160 2.32 -16.22 -23.85
CA PHE A 160 2.88 -17.52 -23.43
C PHE A 160 3.67 -18.24 -24.54
N TRP A 161 3.28 -18.04 -25.80
CA TRP A 161 3.95 -18.60 -26.98
C TRP A 161 5.39 -18.10 -27.13
N ASN A 162 5.68 -16.87 -26.70
CA ASN A 162 7.02 -16.31 -26.76
C ASN A 162 7.89 -16.85 -25.61
N TRP A 163 7.32 -16.87 -24.39
CA TRP A 163 7.98 -17.43 -23.22
C TRP A 163 8.35 -18.90 -23.41
N ALA A 164 7.49 -19.70 -24.05
CA ALA A 164 7.80 -21.08 -24.37
C ALA A 164 9.03 -21.21 -25.30
N ARG A 165 9.20 -20.30 -26.27
CA ARG A 165 10.39 -20.29 -27.16
C ARG A 165 11.64 -19.88 -26.42
N GLN A 166 11.53 -18.88 -25.53
CA GLN A 166 12.63 -18.44 -24.67
C GLN A 166 13.09 -19.59 -23.78
N ASP A 167 12.17 -20.27 -23.09
CA ASP A 167 12.47 -21.39 -22.19
C ASP A 167 13.15 -22.55 -22.92
N VAL A 168 12.74 -22.86 -24.17
CA VAL A 168 13.42 -23.87 -25.00
C VAL A 168 14.86 -23.48 -25.32
N LEU A 169 15.11 -22.21 -25.67
CA LEU A 169 16.46 -21.74 -25.98
C LEU A 169 17.34 -21.72 -24.73
N GLU A 170 16.81 -21.24 -23.60
CA GLU A 170 17.52 -21.24 -22.33
C GLU A 170 17.92 -22.67 -21.93
N LEU A 171 16.97 -23.61 -22.00
CA LEU A 171 17.23 -25.03 -21.78
C LEU A 171 18.31 -25.58 -22.72
N TYR A 172 18.24 -25.25 -24.02
CA TYR A 172 19.24 -25.67 -24.99
C TYR A 172 20.64 -25.15 -24.62
N TYR A 173 20.77 -23.86 -24.34
CA TYR A 173 22.06 -23.27 -23.97
C TYR A 173 22.60 -23.79 -22.64
N ASP A 174 21.73 -24.11 -21.68
CA ASP A 174 22.13 -24.71 -20.40
C ASP A 174 22.66 -26.14 -20.54
N ILE A 175 22.09 -26.92 -21.46
CA ILE A 175 22.62 -28.24 -21.83
C ILE A 175 23.96 -28.07 -22.55
N MET A 176 24.03 -27.13 -23.48
CA MET A 176 25.23 -26.86 -24.28
C MET A 176 26.41 -26.35 -23.44
N SER A 177 26.15 -25.52 -22.43
CA SER A 177 27.14 -25.01 -21.49
C SER A 177 27.46 -26.00 -20.37
N GLN A 178 26.88 -27.20 -20.39
CA GLN A 178 27.04 -28.25 -19.37
C GLN A 178 26.65 -27.80 -17.94
N ARG A 179 25.79 -26.78 -17.80
CA ARG A 179 25.21 -26.43 -16.50
C ARG A 179 24.24 -27.49 -16.02
N VAL A 180 23.55 -28.15 -16.96
CA VAL A 180 22.58 -29.20 -16.69
C VAL A 180 23.15 -30.55 -17.10
N THR A 181 23.77 -31.25 -16.15
CA THR A 181 24.38 -32.57 -16.39
C THR A 181 23.44 -33.72 -16.03
N LYS A 182 22.61 -33.59 -14.99
CA LYS A 182 21.66 -34.62 -14.52
C LYS A 182 20.20 -34.23 -14.73
N ILE A 183 19.31 -35.24 -14.69
CA ILE A 183 17.86 -35.03 -14.66
C ILE A 183 17.51 -34.69 -13.21
N ASP A 184 17.43 -33.39 -12.93
CA ASP A 184 17.00 -32.91 -11.62
C ASP A 184 15.49 -32.66 -11.64
N LEU A 185 14.87 -32.57 -10.46
CA LEU A 185 13.44 -32.29 -10.30
C LEU A 185 13.01 -30.98 -11.00
N SER A 186 13.94 -30.02 -11.10
CA SER A 186 13.79 -28.78 -11.86
C SER A 186 13.58 -29.03 -13.36
N MET A 187 14.25 -30.01 -13.96
CA MET A 187 14.08 -30.39 -15.36
C MET A 187 12.67 -30.92 -15.64
N SER A 188 12.16 -31.80 -14.77
CA SER A 188 10.79 -32.33 -14.90
C SER A 188 9.75 -31.22 -14.84
N SER A 189 9.95 -30.24 -13.95
CA SER A 189 9.08 -29.05 -13.88
C SER A 189 9.15 -28.19 -15.15
N HIS A 190 10.34 -28.03 -15.75
CA HIS A 190 10.53 -27.26 -16.99
C HIS A 190 9.86 -27.94 -18.17
N CYS A 191 10.03 -29.27 -18.29
CA CYS A 191 9.38 -30.07 -19.31
C CYS A 191 7.85 -29.96 -19.21
N LEU A 192 7.27 -30.08 -18.01
CA LEU A 192 5.83 -29.94 -17.81
C LEU A 192 5.33 -28.54 -18.21
N ARG A 193 6.04 -27.47 -17.80
CA ARG A 193 5.68 -26.10 -18.20
C ARG A 193 5.76 -25.89 -19.70
N LEU A 194 6.72 -26.53 -20.39
CA LEU A 194 6.82 -26.50 -21.84
C LEU A 194 5.66 -27.25 -22.50
N MET A 195 5.33 -28.45 -22.00
CA MET A 195 4.19 -29.24 -22.48
C MET A 195 2.86 -28.48 -22.40
N ASN A 196 2.65 -27.71 -21.32
CA ASN A 196 1.45 -26.89 -21.13
C ASN A 196 1.33 -25.70 -22.11
N ARG A 197 2.40 -25.34 -22.84
CA ARG A 197 2.44 -24.16 -23.72
C ARG A 197 2.82 -24.53 -25.16
N VAL A 198 2.62 -25.79 -25.55
CA VAL A 198 2.99 -26.26 -26.88
C VAL A 198 2.16 -25.59 -27.95
N THR A 199 2.83 -25.16 -29.02
CA THR A 199 2.22 -24.68 -30.25
C THR A 199 2.89 -25.39 -31.44
N PRO A 200 2.22 -25.52 -32.61
CA PRO A 200 2.82 -26.15 -33.78
C PRO A 200 4.18 -25.52 -34.17
N ALA A 201 4.27 -24.19 -34.10
CA ALA A 201 5.52 -23.46 -34.37
C ALA A 201 6.64 -23.76 -33.35
N LEU A 202 6.31 -24.08 -32.09
CA LEU A 202 7.28 -24.48 -31.09
C LEU A 202 7.83 -25.88 -31.39
N ILE A 203 6.98 -26.79 -31.85
CA ILE A 203 7.39 -28.14 -32.26
C ILE A 203 8.35 -28.06 -33.45
N ASP A 204 8.04 -27.26 -34.47
CA ASP A 204 8.94 -27.03 -35.61
C ASP A 204 10.31 -26.48 -35.17
N MET A 205 10.31 -25.56 -34.21
CA MET A 205 11.54 -25.00 -33.64
C MET A 205 12.35 -26.08 -32.90
N LEU A 206 11.69 -26.91 -32.08
CA LEU A 206 12.34 -28.02 -31.39
C LEU A 206 12.93 -29.03 -32.38
N HIS A 207 12.19 -29.43 -33.41
CA HIS A 207 12.70 -30.32 -34.47
C HIS A 207 13.96 -29.77 -35.13
N ARG A 208 14.00 -28.46 -35.43
CA ARG A 208 15.20 -27.81 -36.00
C ARG A 208 16.38 -27.83 -35.02
N ILE A 209 16.15 -27.53 -33.74
CA ILE A 209 17.20 -27.55 -32.71
C ILE A 209 17.79 -28.97 -32.56
N VAL A 210 16.92 -29.98 -32.49
CA VAL A 210 17.31 -31.39 -32.39
C VAL A 210 18.09 -31.84 -33.63
N TRP A 211 17.64 -31.45 -34.82
CA TRP A 211 18.35 -31.72 -36.07
C TRP A 211 19.75 -31.09 -36.10
N CYS A 212 19.88 -29.82 -35.68
CA CYS A 212 21.17 -29.15 -35.57
C CYS A 212 22.08 -29.83 -34.54
N ALA A 213 21.53 -30.26 -33.40
CA ALA A 213 22.29 -30.97 -32.37
C ALA A 213 22.90 -32.27 -32.90
N GLY A 214 22.20 -32.99 -33.79
CA GLY A 214 22.71 -34.23 -34.40
C GLY A 214 23.87 -34.06 -35.38
N ARG A 215 24.23 -32.83 -35.80
CA ARG A 215 25.31 -32.58 -36.77
C ARG A 215 26.71 -32.58 -36.12
N SER A 216 26.79 -32.46 -34.81
CA SER A 216 28.04 -32.34 -34.06
C SER A 216 28.17 -33.48 -33.06
N ASN A 217 29.36 -34.05 -32.93
CA ASN A 217 29.59 -35.25 -32.11
C ASN A 217 30.11 -34.93 -30.69
N SER A 218 29.88 -33.71 -30.20
CA SER A 218 30.28 -33.31 -28.85
C SER A 218 29.35 -33.92 -27.79
N PRO A 219 29.84 -34.29 -26.59
CA PRO A 219 29.02 -34.89 -25.53
C PRO A 219 27.75 -34.09 -25.19
N ALA A 220 27.83 -32.75 -25.22
CA ALA A 220 26.70 -31.88 -24.96
C ALA A 220 25.64 -31.94 -26.08
N HIS A 221 26.09 -32.04 -27.34
CA HIS A 221 25.20 -32.19 -28.50
C HIS A 221 24.50 -33.55 -28.49
N THR A 222 25.21 -34.63 -28.12
CA THR A 222 24.63 -35.97 -27.95
C THR A 222 23.58 -35.98 -26.84
N LEU A 223 23.82 -35.26 -25.73
CA LEU A 223 22.86 -35.13 -24.64
C LEU A 223 21.62 -34.32 -25.08
N ALA A 224 21.82 -33.20 -25.77
CA ALA A 224 20.76 -32.37 -26.33
C ALA A 224 19.91 -33.15 -27.35
N LEU A 225 20.53 -33.98 -28.20
CA LEU A 225 19.83 -34.85 -29.14
C LEU A 225 18.94 -35.88 -28.43
N LYS A 226 19.48 -36.59 -27.43
CA LYS A 226 18.72 -37.60 -26.67
C LYS A 226 17.57 -36.99 -25.89
N ARG A 227 17.80 -35.88 -25.19
CA ARG A 227 16.78 -35.21 -24.38
C ARG A 227 15.77 -34.46 -25.24
N GLY A 228 16.24 -33.80 -26.29
CA GLY A 228 15.41 -33.05 -27.22
C GLY A 228 14.45 -33.95 -28.00
N THR A 229 14.87 -35.14 -28.44
CA THR A 229 13.96 -36.10 -29.09
C THR A 229 12.87 -36.60 -28.13
N ALA A 230 13.20 -36.85 -26.87
CA ALA A 230 12.21 -37.20 -25.84
C ALA A 230 11.23 -36.04 -25.58
N LEU A 231 11.73 -34.80 -25.48
CA LEU A 231 10.91 -33.61 -25.29
C LEU A 231 9.97 -33.35 -26.47
N VAL A 232 10.45 -33.51 -27.71
CA VAL A 232 9.62 -33.41 -28.92
C VAL A 232 8.45 -34.38 -28.86
N LYS A 233 8.71 -35.66 -28.55
CA LYS A 233 7.65 -36.68 -28.43
C LYS A 233 6.62 -36.32 -27.35
N MET A 234 7.08 -35.79 -26.22
CA MET A 234 6.20 -35.30 -25.14
C MET A 234 5.37 -34.08 -25.59
N CYS A 235 5.97 -33.14 -26.31
CA CYS A 235 5.29 -31.97 -26.84
C CYS A 235 4.26 -32.33 -27.92
N GLU A 236 4.55 -33.32 -28.77
CA GLU A 236 3.60 -33.84 -29.77
C GLU A 236 2.35 -34.43 -29.10
N ILE A 237 2.52 -35.17 -28.00
CA ILE A 237 1.40 -35.66 -27.17
C ILE A 237 0.65 -34.48 -26.54
N GLY A 238 1.39 -33.50 -26.00
CA GLY A 238 0.84 -32.32 -25.34
C GLY A 238 0.06 -31.36 -26.26
N LEU A 239 0.30 -31.37 -27.57
CA LEU A 239 -0.34 -30.46 -28.53
C LEU A 239 -1.87 -30.57 -28.53
N HIS A 240 -2.41 -31.76 -28.27
CA HIS A 240 -3.84 -32.03 -28.23
C HIS A 240 -4.42 -32.08 -26.81
N ALA A 241 -3.58 -31.96 -25.79
CA ALA A 241 -3.96 -32.02 -24.39
C ALA A 241 -4.24 -30.62 -23.83
N GLN A 242 -5.07 -30.54 -22.78
CA GLN A 242 -5.22 -29.30 -22.02
C GLN A 242 -4.05 -29.11 -21.05
N PRO A 243 -3.69 -27.86 -20.70
CA PRO A 243 -2.66 -27.58 -19.71
C PRO A 243 -3.01 -28.16 -18.33
N VAL A 244 -2.03 -28.78 -17.68
CA VAL A 244 -2.21 -29.48 -16.40
C VAL A 244 -1.31 -28.88 -15.33
N TYR A 245 -1.88 -28.60 -14.16
CA TYR A 245 -1.10 -28.36 -12.96
C TYR A 245 -0.71 -29.69 -12.31
N GLN A 246 0.58 -29.89 -12.07
CA GLN A 246 1.09 -30.98 -11.26
C GLN A 246 2.20 -30.43 -10.36
N PHE A 247 2.18 -30.82 -9.09
CA PHE A 247 3.23 -30.42 -8.16
C PHE A 247 4.48 -31.26 -8.42
N THR A 248 5.56 -30.59 -8.81
CA THR A 248 6.87 -31.21 -9.03
C THR A 248 7.91 -30.70 -8.04
N GLY A 249 7.50 -30.09 -6.92
CA GLY A 249 8.42 -29.56 -5.91
C GLY A 249 8.90 -30.64 -4.95
N GLN A 250 9.91 -30.31 -4.14
CA GLN A 250 10.33 -31.17 -3.03
C GLN A 250 9.38 -30.97 -1.84
N LEU A 251 8.98 -32.07 -1.20
CA LEU A 251 8.19 -32.04 0.02
C LEU A 251 9.12 -31.84 1.21
N CYS A 252 9.00 -30.69 1.87
CA CYS A 252 9.84 -30.33 3.02
C CYS A 252 9.04 -30.32 4.33
N ALA A 253 9.76 -30.46 5.44
CA ALA A 253 9.28 -30.28 6.80
C ALA A 253 10.23 -29.34 7.57
N PRO A 254 9.70 -28.60 8.54
CA PRO A 254 10.51 -27.72 9.37
C PRO A 254 11.43 -28.55 10.27
N GLN A 255 12.71 -28.20 10.32
CA GLN A 255 13.68 -28.70 11.29
C GLN A 255 14.34 -27.52 11.99
N LEU A 256 14.19 -27.45 13.32
CA LEU A 256 14.90 -26.48 14.15
C LEU A 256 16.11 -27.17 14.79
N ARG A 257 17.30 -26.58 14.68
CA ARG A 257 18.50 -27.00 15.40
C ARG A 257 18.91 -25.90 16.37
N ILE A 258 19.11 -26.27 17.63
CA ILE A 258 19.50 -25.31 18.67
C ILE A 258 20.94 -25.65 19.07
N ASN A 259 21.87 -24.76 18.71
CA ASN A 259 23.28 -24.86 19.07
C ASN A 259 23.55 -23.88 20.22
N GLY A 260 23.42 -24.35 21.47
CA GLY A 260 23.58 -23.49 22.65
C GLY A 260 22.50 -22.42 22.73
N SER A 261 22.87 -21.15 22.48
CA SER A 261 21.95 -19.99 22.48
C SER A 261 21.38 -19.63 21.10
N GLU A 262 21.89 -20.22 20.01
CA GLU A 262 21.43 -19.90 18.66
C GLU A 262 20.47 -20.98 18.13
N ALA A 263 19.38 -20.54 17.53
CA ALA A 263 18.38 -21.41 16.92
C ALA A 263 18.38 -21.20 15.39
N GLU A 264 18.69 -22.28 14.66
CA GLU A 264 18.74 -22.30 13.20
C GLU A 264 17.55 -23.09 12.65
N TYR A 265 16.82 -22.49 11.71
CA TYR A 265 15.68 -23.11 11.03
C TYR A 265 16.08 -23.64 9.64
N PHE A 266 15.65 -24.85 9.33
CA PHE A 266 15.87 -25.52 8.06
C PHE A 266 14.57 -26.11 7.52
N GLU A 267 14.40 -26.08 6.19
CA GLU A 267 13.42 -26.89 5.50
C GLU A 267 14.11 -28.14 4.96
N VAL A 268 13.79 -29.31 5.52
CA VAL A 268 14.43 -30.58 5.16
C VAL A 268 13.42 -31.49 4.50
N GLY A 269 13.86 -32.24 3.49
CA GLY A 269 13.02 -33.23 2.81
C GLY A 269 12.35 -34.19 3.79
N ARG A 270 11.07 -34.45 3.60
CA ARG A 270 10.29 -35.33 4.47
C ARG A 270 10.80 -36.78 4.39
N VAL A 271 10.93 -37.43 5.53
CA VAL A 271 11.34 -38.84 5.62
C VAL A 271 10.11 -39.72 5.43
N GLY A 272 10.16 -40.67 4.50
CA GLY A 272 9.03 -41.57 4.21
C GLY A 272 7.96 -41.02 3.26
N GLU A 273 7.94 -39.71 3.00
CA GLU A 273 7.01 -39.04 2.07
C GLU A 273 7.79 -38.46 0.88
N SER A 274 8.28 -39.34 0.00
CA SER A 274 9.10 -38.91 -1.14
C SER A 274 8.27 -38.41 -2.33
N THR A 275 7.03 -38.90 -2.46
CA THR A 275 6.11 -38.53 -3.53
C THR A 275 4.90 -37.76 -3.00
N VAL A 276 4.25 -36.97 -3.87
CA VAL A 276 2.99 -36.29 -3.54
C VAL A 276 1.91 -37.29 -3.15
N HIS A 277 1.92 -38.47 -3.77
CA HIS A 277 1.00 -39.56 -3.44
C HIS A 277 1.19 -40.05 -1.99
N ASP A 278 2.44 -40.20 -1.54
CA ASP A 278 2.74 -40.58 -0.15
C ASP A 278 2.25 -39.51 0.83
N PHE A 279 2.44 -38.23 0.49
CA PHE A 279 1.96 -37.11 1.29
C PHE A 279 0.43 -37.05 1.38
N VAL A 280 -0.28 -37.20 0.25
CA VAL A 280 -1.76 -37.24 0.25
C VAL A 280 -2.26 -38.43 1.06
N ARG A 281 -1.62 -39.59 0.94
CA ARG A 281 -1.94 -40.75 1.77
C ARG A 281 -1.76 -40.43 3.25
N ALA A 282 -0.62 -39.84 3.62
CA ALA A 282 -0.31 -39.49 5.01
C ALA A 282 -1.34 -38.53 5.62
N VAL A 283 -1.72 -37.50 4.88
CA VAL A 283 -2.60 -36.42 5.36
C VAL A 283 -4.09 -36.82 5.36
N CYS A 284 -4.50 -37.74 4.47
CA CYS A 284 -5.88 -38.18 4.35
C CYS A 284 -6.19 -39.50 5.11
N CYS A 285 -5.21 -40.11 5.77
CA CYS A 285 -5.44 -41.25 6.64
C CYS A 285 -6.13 -40.83 7.96
N THR A 286 -7.15 -41.58 8.37
CA THR A 286 -7.93 -41.38 9.61
C THR A 286 -7.11 -41.63 10.88
N ASN A 287 -6.06 -42.44 10.78
CA ASN A 287 -5.07 -42.57 11.83
C ASN A 287 -4.03 -41.48 11.60
N GLY A 288 -4.12 -40.37 12.32
CA GLY A 288 -3.20 -39.20 12.30
C GLY A 288 -1.73 -39.48 12.63
N VAL A 289 -1.32 -40.75 12.53
CA VAL A 289 0.03 -41.27 12.46
C VAL A 289 -0.05 -42.39 11.42
N CYS A 290 0.02 -42.06 10.13
CA CYS A 290 0.63 -43.01 9.21
C CYS A 290 2.01 -43.28 9.80
N ALA A 291 2.20 -44.53 10.22
CA ALA A 291 3.40 -45.03 10.88
C ALA A 291 4.61 -44.22 10.42
N ALA A 292 5.24 -43.50 11.35
CA ALA A 292 6.69 -43.52 11.34
C ALA A 292 7.01 -45.01 11.28
N VAL A 293 7.30 -45.51 10.09
CA VAL A 293 7.89 -46.83 9.96
C VAL A 293 9.13 -46.67 10.78
N ASP A 294 9.12 -47.26 11.98
CA ASP A 294 10.26 -47.27 12.85
C ASP A 294 11.44 -47.69 11.96
N ALA A 295 12.31 -46.73 11.66
CA ALA A 295 13.60 -47.00 11.03
C ALA A 295 14.52 -47.81 11.96
N SER A 296 13.98 -48.23 13.11
CA SER A 296 14.47 -49.28 14.00
C SER A 296 13.37 -50.32 14.24
N GLY A 297 12.85 -50.95 13.18
CA GLY A 297 12.21 -52.25 13.32
C GLY A 297 13.26 -53.22 13.85
N ASN A 298 13.38 -53.32 15.18
CA ASN A 298 14.23 -54.29 15.82
C ASN A 298 13.78 -55.66 15.32
N SER A 299 14.61 -56.28 14.48
CA SER A 299 14.45 -57.61 13.89
C SER A 299 13.96 -58.67 14.90
N LEU A 300 14.20 -58.43 16.19
CA LEU A 300 13.76 -59.24 17.33
C LEU A 300 12.23 -59.25 17.55
N ASP A 301 11.51 -58.14 17.36
CA ASP A 301 10.07 -58.09 17.63
C ASP A 301 9.27 -58.89 16.59
N ILE A 302 9.68 -58.83 15.32
CA ILE A 302 9.11 -59.66 14.25
C ILE A 302 9.38 -61.15 14.50
N VAL A 303 10.56 -61.48 15.05
CA VAL A 303 10.94 -62.86 15.39
C VAL A 303 10.15 -63.37 16.60
N LEU A 304 9.98 -62.54 17.65
CA LEU A 304 9.20 -62.87 18.84
C LEU A 304 7.70 -63.04 18.55
N GLN A 305 7.16 -62.26 17.62
CA GLN A 305 5.78 -62.39 17.15
C GLN A 305 5.58 -63.67 16.34
N LYS A 306 6.53 -64.05 15.47
CA LYS A 306 6.50 -65.33 14.74
C LYS A 306 6.64 -66.57 15.64
N LEU A 307 7.32 -66.42 16.78
CA LEU A 307 7.51 -67.49 17.77
C LEU A 307 6.35 -67.60 18.77
N GLY A 308 5.33 -66.75 18.67
CA GLY A 308 4.14 -66.80 19.53
C GLY A 308 4.39 -66.43 21.00
N LEU A 309 5.51 -65.75 21.29
CA LEU A 309 5.94 -65.41 22.66
C LEU A 309 5.46 -64.02 23.12
N LEU A 310 4.79 -63.27 22.25
CA LEU A 310 4.10 -62.02 22.59
C LEU A 310 2.61 -62.30 22.68
N THR A 311 2.08 -62.34 23.90
CA THR A 311 0.63 -62.33 24.15
C THR A 311 0.08 -60.99 23.69
N THR A 312 -0.81 -61.01 22.71
CA THR A 312 -1.60 -59.85 22.29
C THR A 312 -2.55 -59.50 23.43
N GLU A 313 -2.10 -58.73 24.40
CA GLU A 313 -3.01 -57.96 25.24
C GLU A 313 -3.64 -56.90 24.35
N THR A 314 -4.81 -57.22 23.80
CA THR A 314 -5.73 -56.26 23.21
C THR A 314 -6.19 -55.33 24.32
N HIS A 315 -5.40 -54.30 24.60
CA HIS A 315 -5.91 -53.11 25.25
C HIS A 315 -6.92 -52.48 24.29
N ASP A 316 -8.18 -52.88 24.43
CA ASP A 316 -9.39 -52.25 23.91
C ASP A 316 -9.57 -50.86 24.54
N LYS A 317 -8.60 -49.98 24.33
CA LYS A 317 -8.88 -48.55 24.36
C LYS A 317 -9.61 -48.30 23.05
N GLN A 318 -10.92 -48.04 23.11
CA GLN A 318 -11.66 -47.40 22.02
C GLN A 318 -10.86 -46.15 21.61
N GLN A 319 -9.96 -46.31 20.65
CA GLN A 319 -9.28 -45.18 20.03
C GLN A 319 -10.39 -44.42 19.34
N ARG A 320 -10.73 -43.25 19.87
CA ARG A 320 -11.59 -42.31 19.16
C ARG A 320 -10.95 -42.12 17.79
N GLU A 321 -11.61 -42.63 16.75
CA GLU A 321 -11.19 -42.39 15.38
C GLU A 321 -11.20 -40.88 15.17
N LEU A 322 -10.01 -40.30 15.10
CA LEU A 322 -9.85 -38.89 14.80
C LEU A 322 -10.09 -38.71 13.29
N PRO A 323 -10.66 -37.58 12.87
CA PRO A 323 -10.77 -37.29 11.45
C PRO A 323 -9.36 -37.14 10.85
N PRO A 324 -9.19 -37.38 9.53
CA PRO A 324 -7.93 -37.13 8.84
C PRO A 324 -7.43 -35.69 9.01
N MET A 325 -6.14 -35.44 8.80
CA MET A 325 -5.57 -34.09 8.93
C MET A 325 -6.24 -33.08 7.99
N VAL A 326 -6.54 -33.50 6.75
CA VAL A 326 -7.36 -32.73 5.82
C VAL A 326 -8.66 -33.48 5.55
N HIS A 327 -9.78 -32.83 5.87
CA HIS A 327 -11.12 -33.38 5.75
C HIS A 327 -12.13 -32.28 5.44
N LEU A 328 -13.29 -32.67 4.92
CA LEU A 328 -14.44 -31.80 4.75
C LEU A 328 -15.36 -31.90 5.97
N LYS A 329 -16.06 -30.79 6.22
CA LYS A 329 -17.07 -30.69 7.26
C LYS A 329 -18.43 -30.40 6.64
N SER A 330 -19.48 -30.84 7.31
CA SER A 330 -20.86 -30.65 6.90
C SER A 330 -21.74 -30.28 8.08
N ARG A 331 -22.88 -29.64 7.79
CA ARG A 331 -23.96 -29.36 8.75
C ARG A 331 -25.15 -30.30 8.60
N ARG A 332 -25.00 -31.40 7.84
CA ARG A 332 -26.06 -32.41 7.64
C ARG A 332 -26.46 -33.09 8.96
N ALA A 333 -25.49 -33.33 9.85
CA ALA A 333 -25.74 -33.98 11.15
C ALA A 333 -26.22 -32.99 12.23
N ASP A 334 -25.75 -31.74 12.19
CA ASP A 334 -26.15 -30.66 13.11
C ASP A 334 -26.23 -29.33 12.33
N PRO A 335 -27.38 -28.63 12.34
CA PRO A 335 -27.55 -27.36 11.63
C PRO A 335 -26.72 -26.20 12.21
N VAL A 336 -26.23 -26.31 13.46
CA VAL A 336 -25.49 -25.25 14.15
C VAL A 336 -23.98 -25.46 14.01
N SER A 337 -23.49 -26.68 14.20
CA SER A 337 -22.05 -26.98 14.20
C SER A 337 -21.58 -27.69 12.93
N TRP A 338 -20.38 -27.31 12.46
CA TRP A 338 -19.71 -28.01 11.36
C TRP A 338 -18.98 -29.24 11.91
N THR A 339 -19.48 -30.43 11.57
CA THR A 339 -18.91 -31.71 11.99
C THR A 339 -18.22 -32.42 10.82
N TYR A 340 -17.33 -33.35 11.12
CA TYR A 340 -16.62 -34.14 10.10
C TYR A 340 -17.63 -34.91 9.24
N ASP A 341 -17.52 -34.80 7.91
CA ASP A 341 -18.32 -35.55 6.95
C ASP A 341 -17.45 -36.58 6.25
N ALA A 342 -17.61 -37.85 6.62
CA ALA A 342 -16.83 -38.94 6.06
C ALA A 342 -17.09 -39.17 4.57
N GLN A 343 -18.32 -38.93 4.09
CA GLN A 343 -18.68 -39.16 2.69
C GLN A 343 -18.05 -38.10 1.79
N ASP A 344 -18.24 -36.82 2.12
CA ASP A 344 -17.67 -35.72 1.34
C ASP A 344 -16.12 -35.74 1.43
N SER A 345 -15.56 -36.12 2.59
CA SER A 345 -14.11 -36.27 2.77
C SER A 345 -13.51 -37.41 1.95
N ALA A 346 -14.23 -38.53 1.78
CA ALA A 346 -13.79 -39.63 0.92
C ALA A 346 -13.72 -39.18 -0.55
N VAL A 347 -14.77 -38.51 -1.03
CA VAL A 347 -14.79 -37.94 -2.40
C VAL A 347 -13.65 -36.95 -2.59
N PHE A 348 -13.42 -36.06 -1.61
CA PHE A 348 -12.31 -35.11 -1.66
C PHE A 348 -10.94 -35.81 -1.71
N THR A 349 -10.75 -36.88 -0.94
CA THR A 349 -9.52 -37.67 -0.94
C THR A 349 -9.28 -38.36 -2.28
N ASP A 350 -10.33 -38.90 -2.90
CA ASP A 350 -10.22 -39.54 -4.22
C ASP A 350 -9.86 -38.52 -5.31
N VAL A 351 -10.41 -37.30 -5.24
CA VAL A 351 -10.00 -36.19 -6.12
C VAL A 351 -8.53 -35.81 -5.91
N LEU A 352 -8.05 -35.76 -4.66
CA LEU A 352 -6.63 -35.48 -4.39
C LEU A 352 -5.70 -36.57 -4.94
N ARG A 353 -6.12 -37.84 -4.90
CA ARG A 353 -5.36 -38.94 -5.50
C ARG A 353 -5.34 -38.85 -7.02
N ASP A 354 -6.49 -38.60 -7.64
CA ASP A 354 -6.59 -38.36 -9.09
C ASP A 354 -5.70 -37.19 -9.54
N MET A 355 -5.67 -36.11 -8.75
CA MET A 355 -4.76 -34.98 -8.99
C MET A 355 -3.28 -35.34 -8.88
N CYS A 356 -2.90 -36.36 -8.11
CA CYS A 356 -1.50 -36.81 -8.05
C CYS A 356 -1.11 -37.52 -9.35
N ASP A 357 -2.00 -38.37 -9.87
CA ASP A 357 -1.73 -39.23 -11.02
C ASP A 357 -1.89 -38.46 -12.35
N ASN A 358 -2.97 -37.70 -12.48
CA ASN A 358 -3.38 -37.07 -13.73
C ASN A 358 -3.18 -35.54 -13.72
N GLY A 359 -2.91 -34.95 -12.56
CA GLY A 359 -2.84 -33.50 -12.38
C GLY A 359 -4.21 -32.81 -12.47
N LEU A 360 -4.20 -31.47 -12.39
CA LEU A 360 -5.40 -30.65 -12.38
C LEU A 360 -5.47 -29.72 -13.59
N THR A 361 -6.50 -29.90 -14.41
CA THR A 361 -6.79 -28.99 -15.54
C THR A 361 -7.81 -27.93 -15.12
N LEU A 362 -7.52 -26.67 -15.42
CA LEU A 362 -8.36 -25.51 -15.12
C LEU A 362 -8.62 -24.64 -16.36
N GLY A 363 -8.48 -25.23 -17.54
CA GLY A 363 -8.81 -24.60 -18.81
C GLY A 363 -10.23 -24.01 -18.82
N ASN A 364 -10.38 -22.86 -19.48
CA ASN A 364 -11.64 -22.12 -19.60
C ASN A 364 -12.23 -21.58 -18.27
N ARG A 365 -11.54 -21.72 -17.15
CA ARG A 365 -11.95 -21.10 -15.88
C ARG A 365 -11.36 -19.70 -15.75
N CYS A 366 -12.07 -18.84 -15.02
CA CYS A 366 -11.61 -17.52 -14.64
C CYS A 366 -11.54 -17.42 -13.11
N ALA A 367 -10.45 -16.92 -12.56
CA ALA A 367 -10.27 -16.75 -11.12
C ALA A 367 -9.84 -15.32 -10.78
N LEU A 368 -10.34 -14.80 -9.66
CA LEU A 368 -9.84 -13.58 -9.02
C LEU A 368 -9.05 -14.00 -7.78
N VAL A 369 -7.79 -13.59 -7.70
CA VAL A 369 -6.92 -13.88 -6.57
C VAL A 369 -6.47 -12.57 -5.94
N THR A 370 -6.79 -12.41 -4.66
CA THR A 370 -6.35 -11.28 -3.85
C THR A 370 -5.31 -11.74 -2.83
N GLY A 371 -4.32 -10.91 -2.52
CA GLY A 371 -3.29 -11.26 -1.54
C GLY A 371 -2.24 -12.26 -2.05
N CYS A 372 -1.97 -12.27 -3.35
CA CYS A 372 -0.95 -13.11 -3.99
C CYS A 372 0.42 -12.42 -4.10
N GLY A 373 0.87 -11.78 -3.02
CA GLY A 373 2.19 -11.16 -2.95
C GLY A 373 3.32 -12.20 -2.96
N ARG A 374 4.56 -11.76 -3.21
CA ARG A 374 5.74 -12.63 -3.20
C ARG A 374 5.86 -13.39 -1.87
N GLY A 375 6.08 -14.69 -1.93
CA GLY A 375 6.22 -15.56 -0.76
C GLY A 375 4.92 -15.89 -0.02
N SER A 376 3.76 -15.52 -0.57
CA SER A 376 2.45 -15.87 0.00
C SER A 376 1.92 -17.20 -0.54
N ILE A 377 0.99 -17.82 0.19
CA ILE A 377 0.21 -18.95 -0.31
C ILE A 377 -0.56 -18.57 -1.58
N GLY A 378 -1.09 -17.35 -1.64
CA GLY A 378 -1.80 -16.83 -2.81
C GLY A 378 -0.94 -16.79 -4.07
N ALA A 379 0.37 -16.60 -3.95
CA ALA A 379 1.30 -16.68 -5.07
C ALA A 379 1.48 -18.12 -5.58
N GLU A 380 1.58 -19.10 -4.70
CA GLU A 380 1.67 -20.52 -5.10
C GLU A 380 0.36 -20.99 -5.74
N VAL A 381 -0.79 -20.55 -5.21
CA VAL A 381 -2.10 -20.79 -5.83
C VAL A 381 -2.17 -20.15 -7.22
N LEU A 382 -1.70 -18.91 -7.38
CA LEU A 382 -1.65 -18.23 -8.68
C LEU A 382 -0.84 -19.03 -9.71
N LYS A 383 0.35 -19.52 -9.34
CA LYS A 383 1.17 -20.37 -10.21
C LYS A 383 0.42 -21.64 -10.62
N GLY A 384 -0.26 -22.30 -9.67
CA GLY A 384 -1.06 -23.50 -9.95
C GLY A 384 -2.23 -23.23 -10.90
N LEU A 385 -2.97 -22.13 -10.69
CA LEU A 385 -4.06 -21.71 -11.57
C LEU A 385 -3.58 -21.45 -13.00
N LEU A 386 -2.45 -20.73 -13.16
CA LEU A 386 -1.85 -20.45 -14.47
C LEU A 386 -1.31 -21.71 -15.14
N ALA A 387 -0.66 -22.59 -14.39
CA ALA A 387 -0.15 -23.87 -14.91
C ALA A 387 -1.28 -24.77 -15.42
N GLY A 388 -2.44 -24.78 -14.74
CA GLY A 388 -3.65 -25.46 -15.18
C GLY A 388 -4.41 -24.77 -16.33
N GLY A 389 -3.91 -23.66 -16.87
CA GLY A 389 -4.51 -22.97 -18.02
C GLY A 389 -5.69 -22.04 -17.69
N SER A 390 -5.85 -21.64 -16.42
CA SER A 390 -6.89 -20.70 -16.01
C SER A 390 -6.55 -19.25 -16.40
N ARG A 391 -7.58 -18.42 -16.62
CA ARG A 391 -7.44 -16.97 -16.76
C ARG A 391 -7.53 -16.31 -15.39
N VAL A 392 -6.46 -15.68 -14.94
CA VAL A 392 -6.41 -15.15 -13.56
C VAL A 392 -6.32 -13.63 -13.55
N VAL A 393 -7.13 -13.00 -12.70
CA VAL A 393 -6.98 -11.59 -12.29
C VAL A 393 -6.32 -11.60 -10.92
N ALA A 394 -5.06 -11.19 -10.87
CA ALA A 394 -4.31 -11.02 -9.62
C ALA A 394 -4.40 -9.57 -9.14
N THR A 395 -4.62 -9.36 -7.84
CA THR A 395 -4.61 -8.01 -7.24
C THR A 395 -3.38 -7.80 -6.35
N THR A 396 -2.91 -6.57 -6.28
CA THR A 396 -1.81 -6.16 -5.40
C THR A 396 -2.11 -4.80 -4.78
N SER A 397 -1.82 -4.66 -3.49
CA SER A 397 -1.88 -3.38 -2.77
C SER A 397 -0.58 -2.58 -2.94
N SER A 398 0.51 -3.20 -3.38
CA SER A 398 1.85 -2.60 -3.52
C SER A 398 2.29 -2.53 -4.99
N TYR A 399 1.48 -1.86 -5.82
CA TYR A 399 1.78 -1.73 -7.26
C TYR A 399 3.07 -0.92 -7.48
N SER A 400 4.07 -1.58 -8.07
CA SER A 400 5.37 -1.01 -8.38
C SER A 400 5.98 -1.72 -9.60
N ALA A 401 7.10 -1.20 -10.13
CA ALA A 401 7.80 -1.85 -11.24
C ALA A 401 8.35 -3.23 -10.85
N SER A 402 8.84 -3.41 -9.62
CA SER A 402 9.33 -4.69 -9.12
C SER A 402 8.19 -5.70 -8.94
N THR A 403 7.03 -5.25 -8.44
CA THR A 403 5.83 -6.08 -8.32
C THR A 403 5.31 -6.49 -9.70
N ALA A 404 5.32 -5.59 -10.69
CA ALA A 404 4.89 -5.91 -12.04
C ALA A 404 5.81 -6.95 -12.71
N ARG A 405 7.13 -6.82 -12.55
CA ARG A 405 8.12 -7.81 -13.03
C ARG A 405 7.93 -9.17 -12.36
N TYR A 406 7.70 -9.18 -11.05
CA TYR A 406 7.42 -10.42 -10.32
C TYR A 406 6.24 -11.23 -10.88
N PHE A 407 5.18 -10.57 -11.36
CA PHE A 407 4.05 -11.27 -11.99
C PHE A 407 4.27 -11.60 -13.47
N GLN A 408 5.28 -10.98 -14.10
CA GLN A 408 5.66 -11.26 -15.48
C GLN A 408 6.56 -12.50 -15.57
N ASP A 409 7.49 -12.62 -14.62
CA ASP A 409 8.35 -13.78 -14.39
C ASP A 409 7.53 -14.97 -13.86
#